data_AF-A0A2K6U3Y3-F1
#
_entry.id   AF-A0A2K6U3Y3-F1
#
_cell.length_a   1.000
_cell.length_b   1.000
_cell.length_c   1.000
_cell.angle_alpha   90.00
_cell.angle_beta   90.00
_cell.angle_gamma   90.00
#
_symmetry.space_group_name_H-M   'P 1'
#
loop_
_entity.id
_entity.type
_entity.pdbx_description
1 polymer ?
#
loop_
_entity_poly.entity_id
_entity_poly.type
_entity_poly.pdbx_seq_one_letter_code
_entity_poly.pdbx_strand_id
1 'polypeptide(L)'
;MLIHPRDILLDDIVLTHSLFLPTEKFLQELHHFVRAGGMEGPEGLGQKQACLAMLLHFLDTYQGLLQEEEGAGHIIKDLYLLIMKDESLYQGLREDTLRLHQLVEMVELKIPEESQPPSKQVKPLFRHFRRIDSCLQTRVAFRGSDEIFCRVYMPDHSYVTIRSRLSASVQDILGSVTEKLQYSEEPAGREDSLILVAVASSGEKVLLQPTEDCVFTTLGINSHLFACTRDSYEALVPLPEEIQVSPGDTEIHRVEPEDVANHLTAFHWELFRCVHELEFVDYVFHGERGRRETANLELLLQRCSEVTHWVATEVLLCEAPGKRAQLLKKFIKIAALCKQNQDLLSFYAVVMGLDNAAVSRLRLTWEKLPGKFKNLFRKFENLTDPCRNHKSYREVISKMKPPVIPFVPLILKDLTFLHEGSKTLVDGLVNIEKLHSVAEKVRTIRKYRSRPLCLDMEASPHHLQTKAYVRQFQVIDNQNLLFELSYKLEANSQ
;
A
#
# COMPACT_ATOMS: atom_id res chain seq x y z
N MET A 1 -23.19 -0.04 -15.95
CA MET A 1 -23.89 -1.25 -16.44
C MET A 1 -24.19 -2.11 -15.22
N LEU A 2 -25.42 -2.61 -15.10
CA LEU A 2 -25.74 -3.64 -14.11
C LEU A 2 -24.99 -4.90 -14.53
N ILE A 3 -24.10 -5.38 -13.66
CA ILE A 3 -23.35 -6.63 -13.86
C ILE A 3 -24.37 -7.77 -13.86
N HIS A 4 -24.30 -8.68 -14.83
CA HIS A 4 -25.25 -9.80 -14.92
C HIS A 4 -25.08 -10.70 -13.67
N PRO A 5 -26.15 -11.30 -13.09
CA PRO A 5 -26.03 -12.10 -11.87
C PRO A 5 -25.01 -13.25 -11.95
N ARG A 6 -24.83 -13.82 -13.16
CA ARG A 6 -23.80 -14.85 -13.41
C ARG A 6 -22.38 -14.30 -13.27
N ASP A 7 -22.14 -13.07 -13.70
CA ASP A 7 -20.84 -12.42 -13.62
C ASP A 7 -20.49 -12.07 -12.17
N ILE A 8 -21.50 -11.78 -11.33
CA ILE A 8 -21.30 -11.52 -9.89
C ILE A 8 -20.81 -12.79 -9.18
N LEU A 9 -21.46 -13.94 -9.39
CA LEU A 9 -21.04 -15.18 -8.76
C LEU A 9 -19.64 -15.60 -9.22
N LEU A 10 -19.34 -15.42 -10.51
CA LEU A 10 -18.04 -15.73 -11.08
C LEU A 10 -16.95 -14.82 -10.47
N ASP A 11 -17.22 -13.52 -10.38
CA ASP A 11 -16.32 -12.55 -9.75
C ASP A 11 -16.12 -12.86 -8.26
N ASP A 12 -17.17 -13.24 -7.53
CA ASP A 12 -17.06 -13.62 -6.12
C ASP A 12 -16.11 -14.81 -5.93
N ILE A 13 -16.23 -15.85 -6.78
CA ILE A 13 -15.36 -17.01 -6.74
C ILE A 13 -13.92 -16.58 -7.05
N VAL A 14 -13.67 -15.89 -8.16
CA VAL A 14 -12.30 -15.50 -8.57
C VAL A 14 -11.62 -14.60 -7.52
N LEU A 15 -12.36 -13.65 -6.95
CA LEU A 15 -11.86 -12.74 -5.92
C LEU A 15 -11.53 -13.41 -4.59
N THR A 16 -12.12 -14.58 -4.31
CA THR A 16 -12.05 -15.19 -2.97
C THR A 16 -11.62 -16.65 -2.96
N HIS A 17 -11.31 -17.23 -4.14
CA HIS A 17 -10.92 -18.63 -4.26
C HIS A 17 -9.74 -18.98 -3.34
N SER A 18 -8.76 -18.07 -3.19
CA SER A 18 -7.54 -18.26 -2.40
C SER A 18 -7.83 -18.51 -0.92
N LEU A 19 -9.00 -18.11 -0.42
CA LEU A 19 -9.41 -18.34 0.97
C LEU A 19 -9.72 -19.81 1.26
N PHE A 20 -10.11 -20.60 0.25
CA PHE A 20 -10.50 -22.00 0.43
C PHE A 20 -9.80 -22.98 -0.52
N LEU A 21 -9.23 -22.49 -1.63
CA LEU A 21 -8.57 -23.27 -2.66
C LEU A 21 -7.35 -22.50 -3.21
N PRO A 22 -6.11 -22.98 -2.99
CA PRO A 22 -4.91 -22.35 -3.55
C PRO A 22 -5.00 -22.19 -5.07
N THR A 23 -4.42 -21.11 -5.60
CA THR A 23 -4.51 -20.75 -7.02
C THR A 23 -4.07 -21.87 -7.96
N GLU A 24 -2.98 -22.57 -7.66
CA GLU A 24 -2.54 -23.73 -8.45
C GLU A 24 -3.58 -24.84 -8.50
N LYS A 25 -4.22 -25.16 -7.36
CA LYS A 25 -5.26 -26.19 -7.31
C LYS A 25 -6.51 -25.76 -8.06
N PHE A 26 -6.91 -24.50 -7.94
CA PHE A 26 -8.04 -23.95 -8.70
C PHE A 26 -7.82 -24.05 -10.21
N LEU A 27 -6.62 -23.70 -10.68
CA LEU A 27 -6.25 -23.83 -12.10
C LEU A 27 -6.17 -25.31 -12.54
N GLN A 28 -5.68 -26.21 -11.68
CA GLN A 28 -5.67 -27.65 -11.96
C GLN A 28 -7.09 -28.23 -12.10
N GLU A 29 -8.04 -27.80 -11.28
CA GLU A 29 -9.44 -28.21 -11.40
C GLU A 29 -10.03 -27.70 -12.72
N LEU A 30 -9.79 -26.44 -13.10
CA LEU A 30 -10.19 -25.93 -14.42
C LEU A 30 -9.60 -26.75 -15.56
N HIS A 31 -8.31 -27.09 -15.47
CA HIS A 31 -7.64 -27.95 -16.44
C HIS A 31 -8.30 -29.33 -16.52
N HIS A 32 -8.67 -29.93 -15.39
CA HIS A 32 -9.40 -31.19 -15.36
C HIS A 32 -10.76 -31.08 -16.05
N PHE A 33 -11.54 -30.03 -15.79
CA PHE A 33 -12.85 -29.82 -16.42
C PHE A 33 -12.76 -29.61 -17.94
N VAL A 34 -11.76 -28.87 -18.43
CA VAL A 34 -11.55 -28.69 -19.88
C VAL A 34 -11.22 -30.04 -20.53
N ARG A 35 -10.37 -30.86 -19.91
CA ARG A 35 -9.98 -32.19 -20.42
C ARG A 35 -11.12 -33.21 -20.36
N ALA A 36 -11.92 -33.18 -19.30
CA ALA A 36 -13.05 -34.10 -19.10
C ALA A 36 -14.21 -33.83 -20.06
N GLY A 37 -14.32 -32.63 -20.63
CA GLY A 37 -15.31 -32.25 -21.64
C GLY A 37 -15.17 -32.94 -23.02
N GLY A 38 -14.61 -34.16 -23.06
CA GLY A 38 -14.39 -34.96 -24.26
C GLY A 38 -15.64 -35.61 -24.88
N MET A 39 -16.84 -35.18 -24.51
CA MET A 39 -18.08 -35.60 -25.18
C MET A 39 -18.29 -34.73 -26.42
N GLU A 40 -18.15 -35.31 -27.62
CA GLU A 40 -18.54 -34.65 -28.87
C GLU A 40 -20.04 -34.31 -28.81
N GLY A 41 -20.38 -33.01 -28.74
CA GLY A 41 -21.77 -32.57 -28.64
C GLY A 41 -21.96 -31.18 -28.00
N PRO A 42 -23.21 -30.68 -27.95
CA PRO A 42 -23.53 -29.36 -27.41
C PRO A 42 -23.25 -29.21 -25.91
N GLU A 43 -23.30 -30.30 -25.14
CA GLU A 43 -22.97 -30.30 -23.70
C GLU A 43 -21.46 -30.09 -23.46
N GLY A 44 -20.61 -30.72 -24.28
CA GLY A 44 -19.15 -30.51 -24.23
C GLY A 44 -18.75 -29.08 -24.57
N LEU A 45 -19.43 -28.47 -25.56
CA LEU A 45 -19.21 -27.05 -25.91
C LEU A 45 -19.57 -26.12 -24.75
N GLY A 46 -20.73 -26.32 -24.10
CA GLY A 46 -21.17 -25.48 -22.99
C GLY A 46 -20.21 -25.52 -21.79
N GLN A 47 -19.69 -26.71 -21.46
CA GLN A 47 -18.69 -26.86 -20.40
C GLN A 47 -17.38 -26.12 -20.73
N LYS A 48 -16.89 -26.25 -21.98
CA LYS A 48 -15.67 -25.56 -22.43
C LYS A 48 -15.84 -24.05 -22.42
N GLN A 49 -16.99 -23.53 -22.86
CA GLN A 49 -17.32 -22.10 -22.78
C GLN A 49 -17.33 -21.60 -21.33
N ALA A 50 -17.89 -22.36 -20.39
CA ALA A 50 -17.90 -21.98 -18.98
C ALA A 50 -16.48 -21.94 -18.37
N CYS A 51 -15.64 -22.94 -18.70
CA CYS A 51 -14.24 -22.96 -18.24
C CYS A 51 -13.44 -21.80 -18.83
N LEU A 52 -13.64 -21.49 -20.13
CA LEU A 52 -13.01 -20.36 -20.80
C LEU A 52 -13.45 -19.03 -20.18
N ALA A 53 -14.74 -18.84 -19.90
CA ALA A 53 -15.24 -17.65 -19.22
C ALA A 53 -14.61 -17.47 -17.82
N MET A 54 -14.49 -18.55 -17.05
CA MET A 54 -13.81 -18.52 -15.74
C MET A 54 -12.32 -18.16 -15.88
N LEU A 55 -11.62 -18.78 -16.83
CA LEU A 55 -10.20 -18.50 -17.08
C LEU A 55 -9.99 -17.05 -17.52
N LEU A 56 -10.80 -16.53 -18.44
CA LEU A 56 -10.71 -15.13 -18.88
C LEU A 56 -10.90 -14.15 -17.73
N HIS A 57 -11.91 -14.37 -16.88
CA HIS A 57 -12.16 -13.51 -15.73
C HIS A 57 -11.05 -13.61 -14.68
N PHE A 58 -10.53 -14.82 -14.46
CA PHE A 58 -9.37 -15.05 -13.60
C PHE A 58 -8.13 -14.27 -14.10
N LEU A 59 -7.80 -14.39 -15.38
CA LEU A 59 -6.64 -13.68 -15.96
C LEU A 59 -6.78 -12.17 -15.91
N ASP A 60 -8.00 -11.64 -16.15
CA ASP A 60 -8.30 -10.20 -16.04
C ASP A 60 -8.13 -9.71 -14.59
N THR A 61 -8.63 -10.50 -13.62
CA THR A 61 -8.57 -10.16 -12.19
C THR A 61 -7.16 -10.29 -11.60
N TYR A 62 -6.35 -11.24 -12.08
CA TYR A 62 -5.01 -11.54 -11.55
C TYR A 62 -3.90 -10.86 -12.37
N GLN A 63 -4.28 -9.95 -13.27
CA GLN A 63 -3.34 -9.26 -14.14
C GLN A 63 -2.25 -8.55 -13.31
N GLY A 64 -0.99 -8.88 -13.60
CA GLY A 64 0.18 -8.32 -12.91
C GLY A 64 0.64 -9.11 -11.67
N LEU A 65 -0.24 -9.89 -11.04
CA LEU A 65 0.12 -10.82 -9.96
C LEU A 65 0.66 -12.14 -10.48
N LEU A 66 0.13 -12.65 -11.60
CA LEU A 66 0.53 -13.94 -12.18
C LEU A 66 2.00 -13.98 -12.62
N GLN A 67 2.64 -12.84 -12.82
CA GLN A 67 4.06 -12.77 -13.14
C GLN A 67 4.95 -13.19 -11.96
N GLU A 68 4.39 -13.33 -10.76
CA GLU A 68 5.09 -13.76 -9.54
C GLU A 68 4.77 -15.21 -9.15
N GLU A 69 3.84 -15.88 -9.86
CA GLU A 69 3.42 -17.25 -9.58
C GLU A 69 3.83 -18.21 -10.72
N GLU A 70 5.08 -18.68 -10.69
CA GLU A 70 5.63 -19.59 -11.72
C GLU A 70 4.78 -20.86 -11.90
N GLY A 71 4.29 -21.45 -10.80
CA GLY A 71 3.44 -22.64 -10.84
C GLY A 71 2.10 -22.41 -11.55
N ALA A 72 1.47 -21.25 -11.34
CA ALA A 72 0.23 -20.87 -12.02
C ALA A 72 0.48 -20.67 -13.53
N GLY A 73 1.61 -20.06 -13.90
CA GLY A 73 1.98 -19.80 -15.29
C GLY A 73 2.04 -21.05 -16.15
N HIS A 74 2.64 -22.14 -15.64
CA HIS A 74 2.69 -23.42 -16.36
C HIS A 74 1.30 -24.01 -16.63
N ILE A 75 0.41 -23.98 -15.63
CA ILE A 75 -0.94 -24.53 -15.75
C ILE A 75 -1.79 -23.71 -16.74
N ILE A 76 -1.64 -22.38 -16.71
CA ILE A 76 -2.33 -21.47 -17.64
C ILE A 76 -1.90 -21.73 -19.08
N LYS A 77 -0.61 -21.99 -19.32
CA LYS A 77 -0.10 -22.33 -20.65
C LYS A 77 -0.68 -23.64 -21.18
N ASP A 78 -0.74 -24.67 -20.35
CA ASP A 78 -1.34 -25.95 -20.72
C ASP A 78 -2.84 -25.81 -21.03
N LEU A 79 -3.57 -25.06 -20.19
CA LEU A 79 -4.98 -24.69 -20.42
C LEU A 79 -5.17 -23.95 -21.75
N TYR A 80 -4.32 -22.97 -22.04
CA TYR A 80 -4.33 -22.23 -23.29
C TYR A 80 -4.16 -23.16 -24.49
N LEU A 81 -3.15 -24.03 -24.50
CA LEU A 81 -2.92 -24.97 -25.61
C LEU A 81 -4.09 -25.94 -25.82
N LEU A 82 -4.72 -26.41 -24.74
CA LEU A 82 -5.91 -27.25 -24.83
C LEU A 82 -7.08 -26.51 -25.48
N ILE A 83 -7.36 -25.28 -25.05
CA ILE A 83 -8.47 -24.46 -25.58
C ILE A 83 -8.22 -24.08 -27.04
N MET A 84 -6.99 -23.69 -27.40
CA MET A 84 -6.61 -23.39 -28.79
C MET A 84 -6.81 -24.60 -29.72
N LYS A 85 -6.50 -25.82 -29.24
CA LYS A 85 -6.76 -27.04 -30.01
C LYS A 85 -8.26 -27.24 -30.25
N ASP A 86 -9.09 -26.94 -29.26
CA ASP A 86 -10.55 -27.08 -29.33
C ASP A 86 -11.24 -26.01 -30.19
N GLU A 87 -10.63 -24.83 -30.38
CA GLU A 87 -11.16 -23.80 -31.29
C GLU A 87 -11.38 -24.35 -32.71
N SER A 88 -10.47 -25.23 -33.17
CA SER A 88 -10.59 -25.92 -34.46
C SER A 88 -11.84 -26.80 -34.58
N LEU A 89 -12.37 -27.28 -33.45
CA LEU A 89 -13.54 -28.14 -33.35
C LEU A 89 -14.83 -27.33 -33.10
N TYR A 90 -14.73 -26.16 -32.47
CA TYR A 90 -15.87 -25.36 -32.04
C TYR A 90 -15.72 -23.88 -32.42
N GLN A 91 -16.32 -23.47 -33.54
CA GLN A 91 -16.28 -22.08 -34.02
C GLN A 91 -16.84 -21.06 -33.02
N GLY A 92 -17.74 -21.48 -32.12
CA GLY A 92 -18.32 -20.63 -31.07
C GLY A 92 -17.35 -20.20 -29.97
N LEU A 93 -16.10 -20.67 -29.98
CA LEU A 93 -15.05 -20.27 -29.03
C LEU A 93 -14.11 -19.18 -29.57
N ARG A 94 -14.20 -18.83 -30.86
CA ARG A 94 -13.19 -18.02 -31.56
C ARG A 94 -12.93 -16.65 -30.94
N GLU A 95 -13.98 -15.91 -30.56
CA GLU A 95 -13.83 -14.57 -29.98
C GLU A 95 -13.16 -14.62 -28.60
N ASP A 96 -13.64 -15.50 -27.72
CA ASP A 96 -13.09 -15.69 -26.38
C ASP A 96 -11.66 -16.24 -26.41
N THR A 97 -11.34 -17.07 -27.41
CA THR A 97 -10.00 -17.62 -27.62
C THR A 97 -9.01 -16.54 -28.07
N LEU A 98 -9.43 -15.59 -28.91
CA LEU A 98 -8.61 -14.42 -29.26
C LEU A 98 -8.31 -13.55 -28.03
N ARG A 99 -9.31 -13.36 -27.16
CA ARG A 99 -9.11 -12.63 -25.89
C ARG A 99 -8.19 -13.39 -24.95
N LEU A 100 -8.32 -14.72 -24.89
CA LEU A 100 -7.44 -15.57 -24.10
C LEU A 100 -6.00 -15.43 -24.57
N HIS A 101 -5.77 -15.48 -25.88
CA HIS A 101 -4.44 -15.29 -26.48
C HIS A 101 -3.83 -13.95 -26.05
N GLN A 102 -4.57 -12.85 -26.13
CA GLN A 102 -4.10 -11.52 -25.68
C GLN A 102 -3.75 -11.49 -24.19
N LEU A 103 -4.59 -12.06 -23.33
CA LEU A 103 -4.34 -12.09 -21.88
C LEU A 103 -3.17 -13.00 -21.52
N VAL A 104 -3.06 -14.15 -22.16
CA VAL A 104 -1.94 -15.08 -21.98
C VAL A 104 -0.65 -14.44 -22.47
N GLU A 105 -0.60 -13.74 -23.60
CA GLU A 105 0.59 -12.98 -24.02
C GLU A 105 0.97 -11.86 -23.04
N MET A 106 -0.01 -11.26 -22.34
CA MET A 106 0.27 -10.27 -21.29
C MET A 106 0.78 -10.89 -19.97
N VAL A 107 0.46 -12.17 -19.73
CA VAL A 107 0.86 -12.95 -18.55
C VAL A 107 2.15 -13.73 -18.79
N GLU A 108 2.33 -14.29 -19.99
CA GLU A 108 3.51 -15.03 -20.44
C GLU A 108 4.69 -14.07 -20.65
N LEU A 109 5.60 -14.11 -19.68
CA LEU A 109 6.96 -14.58 -19.90
C LEU A 109 7.53 -14.23 -21.29
N LYS A 110 8.26 -13.11 -21.40
CA LYS A 110 9.31 -13.01 -22.42
C LYS A 110 10.11 -14.32 -22.35
N ILE A 111 10.03 -15.15 -23.39
CA ILE A 111 11.08 -16.12 -23.67
C ILE A 111 12.38 -15.31 -23.56
N PRO A 112 13.40 -15.75 -22.79
CA PRO A 112 14.73 -15.20 -22.95
C PRO A 112 15.23 -15.65 -24.33
N GLU A 113 14.69 -15.08 -25.41
CA GLU A 113 15.52 -14.83 -26.57
C GLU A 113 16.67 -13.98 -26.04
N GLU A 114 17.89 -14.33 -26.44
CA GLU A 114 19.19 -13.76 -26.08
C GLU A 114 19.34 -12.23 -26.36
N SER A 115 18.25 -11.49 -26.38
CA SER A 115 18.23 -10.05 -26.17
C SER A 115 18.33 -9.76 -24.67
N GLN A 116 19.34 -9.00 -24.29
CA GLN A 116 19.66 -8.57 -22.93
C GLN A 116 18.41 -8.39 -22.05
N PRO A 117 18.42 -8.88 -20.78
CA PRO A 117 17.30 -8.62 -19.88
C PRO A 117 17.05 -7.12 -19.89
N PRO A 118 15.80 -6.64 -20.12
CA PRO A 118 15.51 -5.22 -20.06
C PRO A 118 16.09 -4.74 -18.74
N SER A 119 17.04 -3.79 -18.76
CA SER A 119 17.82 -3.46 -17.58
C SER A 119 16.87 -3.33 -16.41
N LYS A 120 16.90 -4.28 -15.45
CA LYS A 120 15.95 -4.27 -14.34
C LYS A 120 16.21 -2.98 -13.58
N GLN A 121 15.40 -1.97 -13.88
CA GLN A 121 15.63 -0.64 -13.38
C GLN A 121 15.33 -0.72 -11.89
N VAL A 122 16.35 -0.48 -11.06
CA VAL A 122 16.19 -0.55 -9.61
C VAL A 122 15.15 0.49 -9.20
N LYS A 123 14.05 0.03 -8.60
CA LYS A 123 12.97 0.91 -8.19
C LYS A 123 13.36 1.55 -6.86
N PRO A 124 13.45 2.89 -6.78
CA PRO A 124 13.80 3.54 -5.53
C PRO A 124 12.65 3.38 -4.52
N LEU A 125 12.92 2.70 -3.41
CA LEU A 125 12.01 2.75 -2.28
C LEU A 125 12.12 4.15 -1.66
N PHE A 126 11.06 4.91 -1.84
CA PHE A 126 11.07 6.36 -1.71
C PHE A 126 11.47 6.89 -0.33
N ARG A 127 11.35 6.07 0.71
CA ARG A 127 11.72 6.43 2.08
C ARG A 127 13.20 6.28 2.38
N HIS A 128 13.85 5.27 1.82
CA HIS A 128 15.25 4.96 2.10
C HIS A 128 16.22 5.76 1.21
N PHE A 129 15.74 6.27 0.06
CA PHE A 129 16.53 7.07 -0.87
C PHE A 129 15.80 8.37 -1.23
N ARG A 130 16.04 9.42 -0.45
CA ARG A 130 15.53 10.79 -0.69
C ARG A 130 16.24 11.44 -1.90
N ARG A 131 16.02 10.91 -3.12
CA ARG A 131 16.50 11.49 -4.38
C ARG A 131 15.42 12.38 -4.99
N ILE A 132 15.75 13.64 -5.26
CA ILE A 132 14.82 14.65 -5.80
C ILE A 132 14.27 14.21 -7.17
N ASP A 133 15.10 13.65 -8.05
CA ASP A 133 14.63 13.24 -9.38
C ASP A 133 13.60 12.09 -9.33
N SER A 134 13.69 11.22 -8.32
CA SER A 134 12.76 10.11 -8.12
C SER A 134 11.41 10.57 -7.58
N CYS A 135 11.35 11.67 -6.81
CA CYS A 135 10.09 12.10 -6.20
C CYS A 135 9.10 12.63 -7.24
N LEU A 136 9.56 13.18 -8.35
CA LEU A 136 8.71 13.75 -9.38
C LEU A 136 8.10 12.70 -10.33
N GLN A 137 8.62 11.47 -10.36
CA GLN A 137 8.16 10.39 -11.23
C GLN A 137 6.80 9.84 -10.80
N THR A 138 5.94 9.52 -11.77
CA THR A 138 4.67 8.85 -11.52
C THR A 138 4.90 7.48 -10.89
N ARG A 139 4.11 7.12 -9.87
CA ARG A 139 4.24 5.80 -9.23
C ARG A 139 3.80 4.67 -10.15
N VAL A 140 4.55 3.58 -10.06
CA VAL A 140 4.25 2.29 -10.68
C VAL A 140 4.17 1.27 -9.54
N ALA A 141 3.28 0.30 -9.67
CA ALA A 141 3.12 -0.76 -8.68
C ALA A 141 4.45 -1.47 -8.42
N PHE A 142 4.72 -1.69 -7.15
CA PHE A 142 5.77 -2.58 -6.69
C PHE A 142 5.30 -4.02 -6.80
N ARG A 143 6.27 -4.89 -7.03
CA ARG A 143 6.20 -6.33 -7.14
C ARG A 143 7.30 -6.91 -6.28
N GLY A 144 7.09 -8.08 -5.71
CA GLY A 144 8.10 -8.73 -4.87
C GLY A 144 9.42 -8.99 -5.59
N SER A 145 9.32 -9.32 -6.88
CA SER A 145 10.45 -9.50 -7.78
C SER A 145 11.22 -8.22 -8.15
N ASP A 146 10.70 -7.03 -7.80
CA ASP A 146 11.39 -5.77 -8.05
C ASP A 146 12.65 -5.67 -7.18
N GLU A 147 13.73 -5.18 -7.80
CA GLU A 147 14.96 -4.91 -7.09
C GLU A 147 14.97 -3.48 -6.56
N ILE A 148 15.45 -3.35 -5.33
CA ILE A 148 15.62 -2.09 -4.61
C ILE A 148 17.07 -1.97 -4.13
N PHE A 149 17.54 -0.74 -3.96
CA PHE A 149 18.68 -0.49 -3.08
C PHE A 149 18.14 -0.29 -1.66
N CYS A 150 18.88 -0.77 -0.67
CA CYS A 150 18.59 -0.53 0.74
C CYS A 150 19.89 -0.26 1.50
N ARG A 151 19.82 0.65 2.48
CA ARG A 151 20.90 0.88 3.45
C ARG A 151 20.64 0.04 4.69
N VAL A 152 21.60 -0.78 5.07
CA VAL A 152 21.59 -1.50 6.34
C VAL A 152 22.71 -0.93 7.20
N TYR A 153 22.34 -0.38 8.34
CA TYR A 153 23.23 0.32 9.25
C TYR A 153 23.93 -0.64 10.21
N MET A 154 25.09 -0.24 10.72
CA MET A 154 25.84 -0.92 11.75
C MET A 154 25.68 -0.17 13.08
N PRO A 155 26.08 -0.75 14.23
CA PRO A 155 25.97 -0.07 15.53
C PRO A 155 26.68 1.28 15.63
N ASP A 156 27.70 1.51 14.81
CA ASP A 156 28.44 2.78 14.71
C ASP A 156 27.82 3.79 13.72
N HIS A 157 26.63 3.48 13.20
CA HIS A 157 25.88 4.25 12.20
C HIS A 157 26.54 4.34 10.82
N SER A 158 27.64 3.61 10.57
CA SER A 158 28.06 3.30 9.20
C SER A 158 27.00 2.43 8.53
N TYR A 159 26.98 2.37 7.20
CA TYR A 159 26.03 1.52 6.48
C TYR A 159 26.64 0.88 5.25
N VAL A 160 26.08 -0.27 4.88
CA VAL A 160 26.28 -0.89 3.58
C VAL A 160 25.04 -0.67 2.72
N THR A 161 25.24 -0.43 1.43
CA THR A 161 24.14 -0.42 0.46
C THR A 161 24.08 -1.77 -0.24
N ILE A 162 22.98 -2.50 -0.05
CA ILE A 162 22.70 -3.77 -0.72
C ILE A 162 21.71 -3.56 -1.85
N ARG A 163 21.81 -4.39 -2.89
CA ARG A 163 20.77 -4.58 -3.91
C ARG A 163 19.98 -5.81 -3.49
N SER A 164 18.70 -5.64 -3.18
CA SER A 164 17.84 -6.71 -2.69
C SER A 164 16.54 -6.76 -3.49
N ARG A 165 15.88 -7.92 -3.54
CA ARG A 165 14.47 -7.99 -3.96
C ARG A 165 13.60 -7.42 -2.85
N LEU A 166 12.45 -6.86 -3.21
CA LEU A 166 11.46 -6.40 -2.24
C LEU A 166 10.95 -7.56 -1.38
N SER A 167 10.81 -8.74 -2.00
CA SER A 167 10.39 -10.00 -1.39
C SER A 167 11.44 -10.72 -0.54
N ALA A 168 12.67 -10.20 -0.49
CA ALA A 168 13.79 -10.92 0.11
C ALA A 168 13.52 -11.26 1.59
N SER A 169 13.90 -12.48 1.98
CA SER A 169 13.86 -12.88 3.38
C SER A 169 14.94 -12.15 4.19
N VAL A 170 14.76 -12.07 5.51
CA VAL A 170 15.79 -11.56 6.43
C VAL A 170 17.11 -12.32 6.26
N GLN A 171 17.04 -13.63 6.01
CA GLN A 171 18.23 -14.44 5.73
C GLN A 171 18.96 -14.00 4.46
N ASP A 172 18.24 -13.72 3.37
CA ASP A 172 18.83 -13.25 2.11
C ASP A 172 19.46 -11.86 2.27
N ILE A 173 18.81 -10.99 3.06
CA ILE A 173 19.31 -9.66 3.39
C ILE A 173 20.62 -9.77 4.17
N LEU A 174 20.66 -10.59 5.22
CA LEU A 174 21.87 -10.81 6.02
C LEU A 174 23.00 -11.45 5.20
N GLY A 175 22.68 -12.36 4.28
CA GLY A 175 23.65 -12.91 3.32
C GLY A 175 24.28 -11.81 2.47
N SER A 176 23.46 -10.93 1.90
CA SER A 176 23.91 -9.79 1.08
C SER A 176 24.76 -8.78 1.86
N VAL A 177 24.40 -8.52 3.12
CA VAL A 177 25.17 -7.66 4.03
C VAL A 177 26.52 -8.30 4.36
N THR A 178 26.53 -9.59 4.69
CA THR A 178 27.75 -10.34 5.04
C THR A 178 28.73 -10.37 3.87
N GLU A 179 28.24 -10.65 2.66
CA GLU A 179 29.06 -10.61 1.43
C GLU A 179 29.71 -9.24 1.25
N LYS A 180 28.93 -8.15 1.38
CA LYS A 180 29.44 -6.78 1.27
C LYS A 180 30.48 -6.43 2.33
N LEU A 181 30.32 -6.92 3.56
CA LEU A 181 31.25 -6.68 4.66
C LEU A 181 32.56 -7.46 4.50
N GLN A 182 32.53 -8.67 3.92
CA GLN A 182 33.74 -9.48 3.67
C GLN A 182 34.70 -8.87 2.64
N TYR A 183 34.22 -7.99 1.76
CA TYR A 183 35.06 -7.21 0.85
C TYR A 183 35.76 -6.01 1.52
N SER A 184 35.43 -5.73 2.79
CA SER A 184 36.15 -4.76 3.62
C SER A 184 37.36 -5.45 4.25
N GLU A 185 38.56 -4.89 4.08
CA GLU A 185 39.89 -5.50 4.35
C GLU A 185 40.23 -5.85 5.82
N GLU A 186 39.26 -6.24 6.66
CA GLU A 186 39.49 -6.69 8.04
C GLU A 186 39.59 -8.23 8.07
N PRO A 187 40.71 -8.80 8.57
CA PRO A 187 40.96 -10.23 8.51
C PRO A 187 39.98 -11.04 9.36
N ALA A 188 39.62 -12.20 8.81
CA ALA A 188 38.81 -13.27 9.38
C ALA A 188 38.97 -13.43 10.91
N GLY A 189 37.92 -13.09 11.65
CA GLY A 189 37.86 -13.28 13.11
C GLY A 189 36.48 -13.16 13.76
N ARG A 190 35.39 -12.98 13.02
CA ARG A 190 34.03 -12.94 13.60
C ARG A 190 33.16 -14.04 13.00
N GLU A 191 33.13 -15.18 13.68
CA GLU A 191 32.09 -16.21 13.54
C GLU A 191 30.77 -15.81 14.24
N ASP A 192 30.62 -14.55 14.63
CA ASP A 192 29.39 -14.10 15.29
C ASP A 192 28.29 -13.88 14.25
N SER A 193 27.26 -14.71 14.31
CA SER A 193 26.09 -14.62 13.44
C SER A 193 25.44 -13.23 13.57
N LEU A 194 25.42 -12.47 12.47
CA LEU A 194 24.69 -11.21 12.40
C LEU A 194 23.19 -11.46 12.55
N ILE A 195 22.52 -10.53 13.23
CA ILE A 195 21.07 -10.43 13.34
C ILE A 195 20.59 -9.13 12.69
N LEU A 196 19.37 -9.14 12.16
CA LEU A 196 18.74 -7.96 11.57
C LEU A 196 17.71 -7.37 12.54
N VAL A 197 17.78 -6.07 12.75
CA VAL A 197 16.97 -5.35 13.73
C VAL A 197 16.37 -4.11 13.07
N ALA A 198 15.07 -3.90 13.20
CA ALA A 198 14.45 -2.62 12.89
C ALA A 198 14.52 -1.71 14.13
N VAL A 199 15.08 -0.51 13.97
CA VAL A 199 15.18 0.49 15.04
C VAL A 199 14.33 1.70 14.67
N ALA A 200 13.32 1.98 15.47
CA ALA A 200 12.42 3.12 15.30
C ALA A 200 13.04 4.42 15.85
N SER A 201 12.54 5.58 15.41
CA SER A 201 12.94 6.91 15.95
C SER A 201 12.64 7.09 17.45
N SER A 202 11.77 6.25 18.02
CA SER A 202 11.49 6.17 19.46
C SER A 202 12.59 5.46 20.26
N GLY A 203 13.52 4.76 19.59
CA GLY A 203 14.47 3.86 20.24
C GLY A 203 13.93 2.43 20.42
N GLU A 204 12.67 2.17 20.05
CA GLU A 204 12.13 0.82 20.02
C GLU A 204 12.88 -0.06 19.01
N LYS A 205 13.17 -1.30 19.40
CA LYS A 205 13.94 -2.26 18.63
C LYS A 205 13.10 -3.50 18.41
N VAL A 206 13.02 -3.93 17.15
CA VAL A 206 12.32 -5.16 16.76
C VAL A 206 13.33 -6.09 16.10
N LEU A 207 13.60 -7.22 16.74
CA LEU A 207 14.42 -8.29 16.17
C LEU A 207 13.61 -9.04 15.11
N LEU A 208 14.10 -9.06 13.88
CA LEU A 208 13.43 -9.72 12.75
C LEU A 208 13.86 -11.18 12.64
N GLN A 209 12.91 -12.09 12.48
CA GLN A 209 13.21 -13.52 12.33
C GLN A 209 13.78 -13.84 10.94
N PRO A 210 14.70 -14.81 10.80
CA PRO A 210 15.32 -15.15 9.51
C PRO A 210 14.32 -15.52 8.40
N THR A 211 13.16 -16.07 8.78
CA THR A 211 12.09 -16.49 7.85
C THR A 211 11.13 -15.36 7.47
N GLU A 212 11.21 -14.20 8.11
CA GLU A 212 10.38 -13.05 7.73
C GLU A 212 10.82 -12.50 6.37
N ASP A 213 9.85 -12.08 5.57
CA ASP A 213 10.01 -11.48 4.25
C ASP A 213 9.35 -10.10 4.16
N CYS A 214 9.64 -9.37 3.08
CA CYS A 214 9.09 -8.04 2.78
C CYS A 214 9.30 -7.00 3.88
N VAL A 215 10.39 -7.12 4.66
CA VAL A 215 10.65 -6.24 5.81
C VAL A 215 10.77 -4.77 5.42
N PHE A 216 11.11 -4.45 4.16
CA PHE A 216 11.27 -3.07 3.69
C PHE A 216 9.97 -2.27 3.64
N THR A 217 8.83 -2.92 3.43
CA THR A 217 7.51 -2.26 3.32
C THR A 217 6.77 -2.24 4.64
N THR A 218 7.27 -2.91 5.68
CA THR A 218 6.65 -2.95 7.01
C THR A 218 7.30 -2.01 8.03
N LEU A 219 8.45 -1.41 7.71
CA LEU A 219 9.15 -0.46 8.59
C LEU A 219 8.31 0.78 8.93
N GLY A 220 8.47 1.31 10.15
CA GLY A 220 7.95 2.63 10.51
C GLY A 220 8.53 3.75 9.63
N ILE A 221 7.94 4.95 9.69
CA ILE A 221 8.27 6.06 8.76
C ILE A 221 9.75 6.42 8.85
N ASN A 222 10.26 6.59 10.07
CA ASN A 222 11.68 6.86 10.34
C ASN A 222 12.36 5.68 11.03
N SER A 223 11.96 4.45 10.69
CA SER A 223 12.62 3.23 11.16
C SER A 223 13.68 2.78 10.17
N HIS A 224 14.82 2.33 10.69
CA HIS A 224 15.96 1.90 9.88
C HIS A 224 16.38 0.49 10.23
N LEU A 225 16.89 -0.26 9.24
CA LEU A 225 17.43 -1.59 9.43
C LEU A 225 18.88 -1.53 9.91
N PHE A 226 19.18 -2.29 10.96
CA PHE A 226 20.52 -2.48 11.50
C PHE A 226 20.92 -3.95 11.40
N ALA A 227 22.16 -4.20 11.02
CA ALA A 227 22.81 -5.49 11.19
C ALA A 227 23.82 -5.39 12.33
N CYS A 228 23.70 -6.28 13.31
CA CYS A 228 24.57 -6.27 14.48
C CYS A 228 24.79 -7.69 15.01
N THR A 229 25.71 -7.84 15.96
CA THR A 229 25.83 -9.08 16.74
C THR A 229 24.82 -9.06 17.89
N ARG A 230 24.57 -10.20 18.52
CA ARG A 230 23.69 -10.27 19.71
C ARG A 230 24.18 -9.40 20.86
N ASP A 231 25.50 -9.31 21.04
CA ASP A 231 26.12 -8.52 22.11
C ASP A 231 25.95 -7.01 21.92
N SER A 232 25.82 -6.55 20.66
CA SER A 232 25.66 -5.13 20.33
C SER A 232 24.20 -4.69 20.19
N TYR A 233 23.24 -5.61 20.30
CA TYR A 233 21.80 -5.35 20.17
C TYR A 233 21.32 -4.26 21.14
N GLU A 234 21.69 -4.37 22.42
CA GLU A 234 21.28 -3.43 23.46
C GLU A 234 21.90 -2.03 23.26
N ALA A 235 23.03 -1.93 22.57
CA ALA A 235 23.70 -0.66 22.29
C ALA A 235 23.15 0.09 21.08
N LEU A 236 22.28 -0.54 20.26
CA LEU A 236 21.68 0.13 19.11
C LEU A 236 20.88 1.37 19.54
N VAL A 237 21.01 2.45 18.78
CA VAL A 237 20.26 3.69 18.95
C VAL A 237 19.81 4.23 17.60
N PRO A 238 18.72 5.02 17.54
CA PRO A 238 18.25 5.59 16.28
C PRO A 238 19.28 6.53 15.66
N LEU A 239 19.17 6.75 14.35
CA LEU A 239 20.06 7.66 13.64
C LEU A 239 19.90 9.11 14.15
N PRO A 240 20.98 9.89 14.30
CA PRO A 240 20.92 11.24 14.84
C PRO A 240 19.98 12.16 14.04
N GLU A 241 19.93 11.99 12.72
CA GLU A 241 19.07 12.78 11.81
C GLU A 241 17.57 12.60 12.09
N GLU A 242 17.17 11.47 12.69
CA GLU A 242 15.76 11.19 13.02
C GLU A 242 15.37 11.73 14.41
N ILE A 243 16.36 12.10 15.22
CA ILE A 243 16.17 12.64 16.57
C ILE A 243 16.37 14.16 16.57
N GLN A 244 17.31 14.66 15.77
CA GLN A 244 17.64 16.07 15.71
C GLN A 244 16.62 16.82 14.86
N VAL A 245 15.99 17.81 15.48
CA VAL A 245 14.98 18.62 14.82
C VAL A 245 15.50 20.05 14.61
N SER A 246 15.30 20.57 13.41
CA SER A 246 15.61 21.96 13.07
C SER A 246 14.32 22.76 12.90
N PRO A 247 13.94 23.62 13.86
CA PRO A 247 12.81 24.52 13.70
C PRO A 247 13.01 25.47 12.52
N GLY A 248 11.95 25.76 11.77
CA GLY A 248 12.02 26.68 10.64
C GLY A 248 10.76 26.66 9.78
N ASP A 249 10.56 27.74 9.01
CA ASP A 249 9.48 27.79 8.03
C ASP A 249 9.81 26.86 6.85
N THR A 250 9.04 25.79 6.67
CA THR A 250 9.11 24.91 5.49
C THR A 250 8.26 25.44 4.33
N GLU A 251 8.16 24.66 3.25
CA GLU A 251 7.37 24.99 2.06
C GLU A 251 5.87 25.23 2.37
N ILE A 252 5.30 24.55 3.37
CA ILE A 252 3.89 24.73 3.77
C ILE A 252 3.56 26.14 4.20
N HIS A 253 4.54 26.95 4.61
CA HIS A 253 4.29 28.34 5.00
C HIS A 253 4.03 29.24 3.79
N ARG A 254 4.50 28.85 2.60
CA ARG A 254 4.55 29.70 1.39
C ARG A 254 3.55 29.31 0.31
N VAL A 255 3.20 28.03 0.21
CA VAL A 255 2.34 27.48 -0.86
C VAL A 255 0.85 27.62 -0.55
N GLU A 256 -0.03 27.84 -1.53
CA GLU A 256 -1.47 27.90 -1.25
C GLU A 256 -2.05 26.53 -0.82
N PRO A 257 -3.07 26.50 0.06
CA PRO A 257 -3.66 25.24 0.56
C PRO A 257 -4.28 24.38 -0.56
N GLU A 258 -4.72 25.00 -1.66
CA GLU A 258 -5.25 24.30 -2.83
C GLU A 258 -4.18 23.52 -3.57
N ASP A 259 -3.00 24.10 -3.77
CA ASP A 259 -1.90 23.40 -4.41
C ASP A 259 -1.45 22.18 -3.60
N VAL A 260 -1.36 22.33 -2.27
CA VAL A 260 -1.01 21.22 -1.38
C VAL A 260 -2.08 20.13 -1.42
N ALA A 261 -3.37 20.48 -1.35
CA ALA A 261 -4.47 19.53 -1.40
C ALA A 261 -4.56 18.78 -2.75
N ASN A 262 -4.34 19.47 -3.86
CA ASN A 262 -4.35 18.87 -5.19
C ASN A 262 -3.17 17.93 -5.38
N HIS A 263 -1.96 18.30 -4.95
CA HIS A 263 -0.80 17.40 -5.00
C HIS A 263 -0.93 16.19 -4.04
N LEU A 264 -1.55 16.37 -2.86
CA LEU A 264 -1.88 15.26 -1.95
C LEU A 264 -2.84 14.28 -2.63
N THR A 265 -3.94 14.80 -3.16
CA THR A 265 -4.96 14.01 -3.87
C THR A 265 -4.35 13.25 -5.05
N ALA A 266 -3.55 13.93 -5.90
CA ALA A 266 -2.89 13.32 -7.04
C ALA A 266 -1.94 12.19 -6.61
N PHE A 267 -1.14 12.43 -5.58
CA PHE A 267 -0.16 11.44 -5.12
C PHE A 267 -0.82 10.24 -4.43
N HIS A 268 -1.82 10.46 -3.59
CA HIS A 268 -2.59 9.38 -2.97
C HIS A 268 -3.38 8.58 -4.00
N TRP A 269 -3.89 9.22 -5.06
CA TRP A 269 -4.51 8.51 -6.18
C TRP A 269 -3.52 7.60 -6.91
N GLU A 270 -2.30 8.09 -7.19
CA GLU A 270 -1.24 7.27 -7.79
C GLU A 270 -0.92 6.04 -6.93
N LEU A 271 -0.74 6.21 -5.63
CA LEU A 271 -0.49 5.11 -4.69
C LEU A 271 -1.68 4.15 -4.63
N PHE A 272 -2.91 4.68 -4.50
CA PHE A 272 -4.12 3.86 -4.44
C PHE A 272 -4.38 3.06 -5.73
N ARG A 273 -3.94 3.57 -6.89
CA ARG A 273 -3.97 2.82 -8.15
C ARG A 273 -2.91 1.74 -8.25
N CYS A 274 -1.81 1.85 -7.51
CA CYS A 274 -0.78 0.81 -7.46
C CYS A 274 -1.24 -0.40 -6.63
N VAL A 275 -2.15 -0.21 -5.67
CA VAL A 275 -2.68 -1.30 -4.84
C VAL A 275 -3.53 -2.25 -5.68
N HIS A 276 -3.11 -3.50 -5.83
CA HIS A 276 -3.97 -4.51 -6.44
C HIS A 276 -5.18 -4.78 -5.54
N GLU A 277 -6.37 -5.02 -6.12
CA GLU A 277 -7.59 -5.17 -5.31
C GLU A 277 -7.57 -6.41 -4.39
N LEU A 278 -6.84 -7.44 -4.80
CA LEU A 278 -6.58 -8.62 -3.98
C LEU A 278 -5.62 -8.36 -2.82
N GLU A 279 -4.78 -7.32 -2.86
CA GLU A 279 -3.92 -6.97 -1.70
C GLU A 279 -4.77 -6.69 -0.45
N PHE A 280 -6.02 -6.23 -0.58
CA PHE A 280 -6.93 -6.04 0.57
C PHE A 280 -7.39 -7.35 1.18
N VAL A 281 -7.63 -8.37 0.35
CA VAL A 281 -7.99 -9.72 0.79
C VAL A 281 -6.75 -10.36 1.40
N ASP A 282 -5.65 -10.33 0.66
CA ASP A 282 -4.38 -10.87 1.10
C ASP A 282 -4.04 -10.24 2.45
N TYR A 283 -4.05 -8.90 2.62
CA TYR A 283 -3.76 -8.13 3.86
C TYR A 283 -4.46 -8.62 5.13
N VAL A 284 -5.71 -9.07 5.00
CA VAL A 284 -6.52 -9.45 6.17
C VAL A 284 -6.45 -10.96 6.43
N PHE A 285 -6.31 -11.77 5.38
CA PHE A 285 -6.43 -13.23 5.45
C PHE A 285 -5.05 -13.93 5.50
N HIS A 286 -4.02 -13.22 5.99
CA HIS A 286 -2.59 -13.62 6.07
C HIS A 286 -2.32 -15.03 6.65
N GLY A 287 -3.26 -15.58 7.43
CA GLY A 287 -3.09 -16.85 8.14
C GLY A 287 -3.59 -18.11 7.43
N GLU A 288 -4.29 -18.02 6.28
CA GLU A 288 -4.97 -19.20 5.69
C GLU A 288 -4.14 -19.97 4.63
N ARG A 289 -3.06 -19.40 4.02
CA ARG A 289 -1.89 -20.05 3.36
C ARG A 289 -1.23 -19.12 2.31
N GLY A 290 0.09 -18.89 2.43
CA GLY A 290 0.95 -18.27 1.42
C GLY A 290 0.84 -16.73 1.35
N ARG A 291 1.96 -16.03 1.57
CA ARG A 291 2.00 -14.55 1.48
C ARG A 291 2.01 -14.16 0.01
N ARG A 292 0.94 -13.54 -0.48
CA ARG A 292 1.08 -12.57 -1.57
C ARG A 292 1.44 -11.23 -0.95
N GLU A 293 2.38 -10.55 -1.58
CA GLU A 293 2.95 -9.34 -1.02
C GLU A 293 1.98 -8.18 -1.12
N THR A 294 1.72 -7.54 0.01
CA THR A 294 0.81 -6.39 0.12
C THR A 294 1.57 -5.06 0.13
N ALA A 295 2.72 -5.02 -0.56
CA ALA A 295 3.66 -3.91 -0.54
C ALA A 295 3.01 -2.57 -0.89
N ASN A 296 2.14 -2.53 -1.90
CA ASN A 296 1.52 -1.28 -2.34
C ASN A 296 0.50 -0.78 -1.32
N LEU A 297 -0.30 -1.69 -0.74
CA LEU A 297 -1.24 -1.37 0.33
C LEU A 297 -0.52 -0.88 1.58
N GLU A 298 0.55 -1.55 2.00
CA GLU A 298 1.39 -1.15 3.13
C GLU A 298 1.98 0.25 2.92
N LEU A 299 2.52 0.53 1.73
CA LEU A 299 3.03 1.87 1.39
C LEU A 299 1.93 2.95 1.44
N LEU A 300 0.69 2.62 1.05
CA LEU A 300 -0.44 3.56 1.14
C LEU A 300 -0.86 3.82 2.60
N LEU A 301 -0.91 2.79 3.44
CA LEU A 301 -1.19 2.91 4.87
C LEU A 301 -0.12 3.74 5.58
N GLN A 302 1.13 3.43 5.30
CA GLN A 302 2.29 4.18 5.76
C GLN A 302 2.24 5.65 5.34
N ARG A 303 1.80 5.93 4.11
CA ARG A 303 1.64 7.28 3.62
C ARG A 303 0.54 8.04 4.38
N CYS A 304 -0.54 7.35 4.77
CA CYS A 304 -1.57 7.95 5.64
C CYS A 304 -0.97 8.37 7.00
N SER A 305 -0.15 7.50 7.61
CA SER A 305 0.57 7.83 8.84
C SER A 305 1.55 8.99 8.65
N GLU A 306 2.26 9.04 7.53
CA GLU A 306 3.19 10.13 7.21
C GLU A 306 2.47 11.48 7.12
N VAL A 307 1.31 11.56 6.45
CA VAL A 307 0.51 12.80 6.39
C VAL A 307 0.04 13.22 7.78
N THR A 308 -0.35 12.26 8.63
CA THR A 308 -0.77 12.52 10.02
C THR A 308 0.37 13.15 10.83
N HIS A 309 1.57 12.56 10.77
CA HIS A 309 2.75 13.07 11.46
C HIS A 309 3.27 14.38 10.86
N TRP A 310 3.15 14.56 9.54
CA TRP A 310 3.50 15.82 8.86
C TRP A 310 2.73 17.00 9.45
N VAL A 311 1.41 16.87 9.61
CA VAL A 311 0.59 17.93 10.21
C VAL A 311 1.08 18.26 11.63
N ALA A 312 1.30 17.24 12.47
CA ALA A 312 1.78 17.46 13.83
C ALA A 312 3.17 18.10 13.86
N THR A 313 4.08 17.63 13.00
CA THR A 313 5.45 18.13 12.87
C THR A 313 5.46 19.61 12.52
N GLU A 314 4.78 20.01 11.43
CA GLU A 314 4.77 21.41 10.97
C GLU A 314 4.16 22.35 12.01
N VAL A 315 3.11 21.92 12.71
CA VAL A 315 2.50 22.72 13.79
C VAL A 315 3.48 22.89 14.96
N LEU A 316 4.15 21.82 15.37
CA LEU A 316 5.01 21.79 16.55
C LEU A 316 6.41 22.39 16.32
N LEU A 317 6.84 22.54 15.07
CA LEU A 317 8.06 23.28 14.70
C LEU A 317 7.83 24.76 14.42
N CYS A 318 6.57 25.19 14.36
CA CYS A 318 6.23 26.60 14.22
C CYS A 318 6.23 27.29 15.59
N GLU A 319 7.36 27.91 15.97
CA GLU A 319 7.52 28.54 17.28
C GLU A 319 6.59 29.74 17.51
N ALA A 320 6.42 30.58 16.49
CA ALA A 320 5.64 31.81 16.62
C ALA A 320 4.13 31.52 16.70
N PRO A 321 3.44 31.85 17.81
CA PRO A 321 2.04 31.45 18.03
C PRO A 321 1.06 32.01 16.99
N GLY A 322 1.33 33.21 16.46
CA GLY A 322 0.54 33.79 15.38
C GLY A 322 0.65 33.02 14.07
N LYS A 323 1.88 32.64 13.67
CA LYS A 323 2.12 31.80 12.48
C LYS A 323 1.55 30.41 12.67
N ARG A 324 1.68 29.82 13.87
CA ARG A 324 1.14 28.50 14.20
C ARG A 324 -0.39 28.46 14.10
N ALA A 325 -1.09 29.50 14.55
CA ALA A 325 -2.55 29.61 14.35
C ALA A 325 -2.93 29.76 12.85
N GLN A 326 -2.08 30.40 12.04
CA GLN A 326 -2.27 30.44 10.58
C GLN A 326 -2.05 29.06 9.94
N LEU A 327 -1.10 28.26 10.43
CA LEU A 327 -0.92 26.86 10.00
C LEU A 327 -2.15 26.01 10.34
N LEU A 328 -2.69 26.09 11.57
CA LEU A 328 -3.93 25.38 11.91
C LEU A 328 -5.07 25.71 10.93
N LYS A 329 -5.26 27.01 10.66
CA LYS A 329 -6.24 27.47 9.65
C LYS A 329 -5.95 26.88 8.27
N LYS A 330 -4.68 26.79 7.87
CA LYS A 330 -4.27 26.26 6.57
C LYS A 330 -4.54 24.76 6.45
N PHE A 331 -4.19 23.96 7.46
CA PHE A 331 -4.51 22.53 7.49
C PHE A 331 -6.02 22.26 7.46
N ILE A 332 -6.82 23.06 8.17
CA ILE A 332 -8.29 22.95 8.09
C ILE A 332 -8.78 23.25 6.67
N LYS A 333 -8.18 24.21 5.95
CA LYS A 333 -8.50 24.45 4.54
C LYS A 333 -8.08 23.27 3.64
N ILE A 334 -6.87 22.72 3.85
CA ILE A 334 -6.37 21.57 3.10
C ILE A 334 -7.31 20.38 3.28
N ALA A 335 -7.72 20.05 4.52
CA ALA A 335 -8.69 18.99 4.78
C ALA A 335 -10.03 19.25 4.06
N ALA A 336 -10.54 20.48 4.08
CA ALA A 336 -11.76 20.84 3.37
C ALA A 336 -11.66 20.57 1.86
N LEU A 337 -10.52 20.92 1.25
CA LEU A 337 -10.23 20.75 -0.17
C LEU A 337 -10.02 19.27 -0.53
N CYS A 338 -9.30 18.49 0.28
CA CYS A 338 -9.20 17.03 0.11
C CYS A 338 -10.59 16.37 0.11
N LYS A 339 -11.45 16.75 1.07
CA LYS A 339 -12.84 16.26 1.10
C LYS A 339 -13.64 16.68 -0.15
N GLN A 340 -13.44 17.91 -0.64
CA GLN A 340 -14.07 18.40 -1.88
C GLN A 340 -13.61 17.58 -3.09
N ASN A 341 -12.32 17.22 -3.14
CA ASN A 341 -11.72 16.38 -4.17
C ASN A 341 -12.10 14.89 -4.05
N GLN A 342 -12.97 14.53 -3.09
CA GLN A 342 -13.32 13.15 -2.74
C GLN A 342 -12.11 12.29 -2.31
N ASP A 343 -11.06 12.94 -1.80
CA ASP A 343 -9.93 12.32 -1.11
C ASP A 343 -10.20 12.28 0.39
N LEU A 344 -10.89 11.20 0.80
CA LEU A 344 -11.19 10.97 2.21
C LEU A 344 -10.00 10.41 2.99
N LEU A 345 -8.95 9.91 2.32
CA LEU A 345 -7.72 9.45 2.96
C LEU A 345 -6.92 10.64 3.50
N SER A 346 -6.60 11.62 2.65
CA SER A 346 -5.92 12.86 3.09
C SER A 346 -6.76 13.66 4.08
N PHE A 347 -8.08 13.73 3.85
CA PHE A 347 -8.98 14.40 4.80
C PHE A 347 -8.86 13.80 6.21
N TYR A 348 -8.96 12.47 6.34
CA TYR A 348 -8.83 11.80 7.64
C TYR A 348 -7.44 12.01 8.23
N ALA A 349 -6.38 11.81 7.44
CA ALA A 349 -5.01 11.95 7.92
C ALA A 349 -4.70 13.35 8.46
N VAL A 350 -5.19 14.40 7.77
CA VAL A 350 -5.00 15.79 8.24
C VAL A 350 -5.79 16.06 9.51
N VAL A 351 -7.04 15.58 9.60
CA VAL A 351 -7.86 15.74 10.81
C VAL A 351 -7.23 15.01 11.99
N MET A 352 -6.77 13.77 11.80
CA MET A 352 -6.06 13.00 12.83
C MET A 352 -4.76 13.68 13.27
N GLY A 353 -4.04 14.35 12.37
CA GLY A 353 -2.84 15.11 12.73
C GLY A 353 -3.15 16.34 13.59
N LEU A 354 -4.29 17.01 13.33
CA LEU A 354 -4.78 18.12 14.15
C LEU A 354 -5.36 17.66 15.50
N ASP A 355 -5.96 16.46 15.53
CA ASP A 355 -6.47 15.77 16.73
C ASP A 355 -5.36 15.04 17.51
N ASN A 356 -4.11 15.05 17.03
CA ASN A 356 -2.99 14.50 17.79
C ASN A 356 -2.90 15.21 19.13
N ALA A 357 -2.78 14.45 20.22
CA ALA A 357 -2.77 14.99 21.58
C ALA A 357 -1.70 16.07 21.83
N ALA A 358 -0.55 16.02 21.14
CA ALA A 358 0.49 17.04 21.21
C ALA A 358 0.08 18.35 20.50
N VAL A 359 -0.80 18.30 19.50
CA VAL A 359 -1.36 19.48 18.81
C VAL A 359 -2.61 20.01 19.52
N SER A 360 -3.56 19.14 19.87
CA SER A 360 -4.85 19.52 20.47
C SER A 360 -4.68 20.22 21.81
N ARG A 361 -3.57 20.00 22.51
CA ARG A 361 -3.28 20.65 23.80
C ARG A 361 -2.84 22.12 23.72
N LEU A 362 -2.48 22.63 22.54
CA LEU A 362 -1.97 24.00 22.34
C LEU A 362 -3.09 25.05 22.46
N ARG A 363 -3.67 25.20 23.66
CA ARG A 363 -4.87 26.01 23.92
C ARG A 363 -4.71 27.45 23.43
N LEU A 364 -3.56 28.08 23.67
CA LEU A 364 -3.32 29.48 23.28
C LEU A 364 -3.30 29.63 21.75
N THR A 365 -2.81 28.61 21.05
CA THR A 365 -2.84 28.57 19.58
C THR A 365 -4.27 28.37 19.06
N TRP A 366 -5.00 27.40 19.61
CA TRP A 366 -6.39 27.14 19.21
C TRP A 366 -7.30 28.33 19.51
N GLU A 367 -7.09 29.06 20.61
CA GLU A 367 -7.84 30.27 20.95
C GLU A 367 -7.72 31.35 19.87
N LYS A 368 -6.53 31.54 19.29
CA LYS A 368 -6.27 32.49 18.21
C LYS A 368 -6.93 32.13 16.87
N LEU A 369 -7.41 30.90 16.71
CA LEU A 369 -8.09 30.47 15.50
C LEU A 369 -9.47 31.17 15.36
N PRO A 370 -9.80 31.77 14.21
CA PRO A 370 -11.09 32.42 14.03
C PRO A 370 -12.26 31.44 14.20
N GLY A 371 -13.37 31.89 14.81
CA GLY A 371 -14.53 31.04 15.14
C GLY A 371 -15.10 30.24 13.96
N LYS A 372 -15.07 30.80 12.74
CA LYS A 372 -15.46 30.10 11.50
C LYS A 372 -14.66 28.81 11.30
N PHE A 373 -13.35 28.83 11.54
CA PHE A 373 -12.47 27.67 11.36
C PHE A 373 -12.58 26.68 12.52
N LYS A 374 -12.78 27.16 13.77
CA LYS A 374 -13.13 26.29 14.91
C LYS A 374 -14.39 25.48 14.63
N ASN A 375 -15.44 26.13 14.14
CA ASN A 375 -16.70 25.47 13.80
C ASN A 375 -16.56 24.52 12.61
N LEU A 376 -15.71 24.85 11.63
CA LEU A 376 -15.42 23.97 10.51
C LEU A 376 -14.68 22.71 10.97
N PHE A 377 -13.66 22.86 11.82
CA PHE A 377 -12.91 21.74 12.38
C PHE A 377 -13.81 20.81 13.21
N ARG A 378 -14.72 21.36 14.04
CA ARG A 378 -15.72 20.57 14.75
C ARG A 378 -16.62 19.73 13.84
N LYS A 379 -16.94 20.24 12.63
CA LYS A 379 -17.68 19.43 11.64
C LYS A 379 -16.83 18.29 11.09
N PHE A 380 -15.52 18.46 11.04
CA PHE A 380 -14.59 17.41 10.61
C PHE A 380 -14.43 16.34 11.68
N GLU A 381 -14.28 16.72 12.96
CA GLU A 381 -14.29 15.78 14.09
C GLU A 381 -15.57 14.92 14.10
N ASN A 382 -16.74 15.52 13.87
CA ASN A 382 -18.01 14.77 13.75
C ASN A 382 -18.06 13.81 12.55
N LEU A 383 -17.30 14.09 11.49
CA LEU A 383 -17.21 13.22 10.32
C LEU A 383 -16.23 12.05 10.55
N THR A 384 -15.23 12.26 11.40
CA THR A 384 -14.24 11.23 11.78
C THR A 384 -14.65 10.40 13.00
N ASP A 385 -15.75 10.77 13.67
CA ASP A 385 -16.30 10.10 14.85
C ASP A 385 -16.54 8.58 14.62
N PRO A 386 -15.96 7.69 15.44
CA PRO A 386 -16.17 6.25 15.35
C PRO A 386 -17.58 5.79 15.79
N CYS A 387 -18.38 6.65 16.42
CA CYS A 387 -19.70 6.30 16.94
C CYS A 387 -20.62 5.66 15.89
N ARG A 388 -21.39 4.65 16.34
CA ARG A 388 -22.33 3.87 15.50
C ARG A 388 -21.66 3.32 14.24
N ASN A 389 -20.45 2.79 14.40
CA ASN A 389 -19.61 2.25 13.32
C ASN A 389 -19.32 3.30 12.22
N HIS A 390 -18.78 4.45 12.61
CA HIS A 390 -18.42 5.55 11.70
C HIS A 390 -19.60 6.01 10.82
N LYS A 391 -20.81 6.14 11.42
CA LYS A 391 -22.05 6.44 10.68
C LYS A 391 -21.92 7.67 9.77
N SER A 392 -21.38 8.78 10.29
CA SER A 392 -21.21 10.04 9.55
C SER A 392 -20.35 9.87 8.29
N TYR A 393 -19.22 9.16 8.43
CA TYR A 393 -18.35 8.84 7.30
C TYR A 393 -19.09 8.01 6.24
N ARG A 394 -19.77 6.94 6.68
CA ARG A 394 -20.50 6.02 5.78
C ARG A 394 -21.62 6.74 5.01
N GLU A 395 -22.34 7.66 5.66
CA GLU A 395 -23.36 8.48 5.01
C GLU A 395 -22.81 9.45 3.96
N VAL A 396 -21.58 9.94 4.16
CA VAL A 396 -20.91 10.84 3.21
C VAL A 396 -20.38 10.03 2.01
N ILE A 397 -19.62 8.96 2.24
CA ILE A 397 -19.02 8.19 1.15
C ILE A 397 -20.07 7.48 0.29
N SER A 398 -21.23 7.10 0.84
CA SER A 398 -22.30 6.45 0.08
C SER A 398 -22.91 7.36 -1.00
N LYS A 399 -22.79 8.69 -0.84
CA LYS A 399 -23.28 9.70 -1.78
C LYS A 399 -22.24 10.13 -2.82
N MET A 400 -20.98 9.76 -2.63
CA MET A 400 -19.89 10.10 -3.53
C MET A 400 -19.93 9.28 -4.82
N LYS A 401 -19.45 9.86 -5.92
CA LYS A 401 -19.33 9.19 -7.22
C LYS A 401 -17.85 9.08 -7.58
N PRO A 402 -17.40 7.95 -8.17
CA PRO A 402 -16.02 7.80 -8.62
C PRO A 402 -15.56 8.99 -9.48
N PRO A 403 -14.28 9.41 -9.38
CA PRO A 403 -13.21 8.84 -8.55
C PRO A 403 -13.35 9.18 -7.05
N VAL A 404 -13.02 8.24 -6.16
CA VAL A 404 -13.01 8.43 -4.70
C VAL A 404 -11.77 7.77 -4.12
N ILE A 405 -11.06 8.44 -3.20
CA ILE A 405 -10.03 7.80 -2.36
C ILE A 405 -10.66 7.56 -0.97
N PRO A 406 -11.00 6.32 -0.61
CA PRO A 406 -11.61 6.03 0.68
C PRO A 406 -10.59 6.11 1.82
N PHE A 407 -11.08 6.14 3.06
CA PHE A 407 -10.24 5.97 4.23
C PHE A 407 -9.94 4.47 4.39
N VAL A 408 -8.83 4.04 3.79
CA VAL A 408 -8.39 2.65 3.68
C VAL A 408 -8.40 1.88 5.02
N PRO A 409 -7.94 2.43 6.16
CA PRO A 409 -7.98 1.70 7.43
C PRO A 409 -9.39 1.23 7.85
N LEU A 410 -10.45 1.97 7.50
CA LEU A 410 -11.81 1.56 7.82
C LEU A 410 -12.31 0.43 6.89
N ILE A 411 -11.82 0.37 5.65
CA ILE A 411 -12.08 -0.76 4.75
C ILE A 411 -11.42 -2.03 5.29
N LEU A 412 -10.16 -1.92 5.74
CA LEU A 412 -9.45 -3.05 6.34
C LEU A 412 -10.12 -3.51 7.63
N LYS A 413 -10.54 -2.57 8.49
CA LYS A 413 -11.35 -2.89 9.68
C LYS A 413 -12.62 -3.68 9.30
N ASP A 414 -13.36 -3.26 8.28
CA ASP A 414 -14.55 -3.98 7.81
C ASP A 414 -14.21 -5.40 7.35
N LEU A 415 -13.13 -5.59 6.59
CA LEU A 415 -12.68 -6.90 6.14
C LEU A 415 -12.20 -7.78 7.30
N THR A 416 -11.47 -7.23 8.28
CA THR A 416 -11.06 -7.95 9.49
C THR A 416 -12.27 -8.44 10.29
N PHE A 417 -13.28 -7.59 10.48
CA PHE A 417 -14.52 -8.00 11.14
C PHE A 417 -15.25 -9.11 10.38
N LEU A 418 -15.25 -9.09 9.04
CA LEU A 418 -15.81 -10.19 8.23
C LEU A 418 -14.99 -11.47 8.37
N HIS A 419 -13.66 -11.36 8.43
CA HIS A 419 -12.77 -12.50 8.59
C HIS A 419 -12.95 -13.18 9.95
N GLU A 420 -12.95 -12.39 11.03
CA GLU A 420 -13.03 -12.88 12.42
C GLU A 420 -14.45 -13.29 12.81
N GLY A 421 -15.48 -12.64 12.25
CA GLY A 421 -16.88 -12.88 12.59
C GLY A 421 -17.46 -14.19 12.02
N SER A 422 -16.81 -14.80 11.03
CA SER A 422 -17.31 -16.01 10.37
C SER A 422 -16.19 -16.90 9.86
N LYS A 423 -16.32 -18.22 9.98
CA LYS A 423 -15.34 -19.17 9.45
C LYS A 423 -15.47 -19.29 7.92
N THR A 424 -14.33 -19.45 7.25
CA THR A 424 -14.28 -19.73 5.80
C THR A 424 -14.87 -21.11 5.48
N LEU A 425 -14.68 -22.08 6.39
CA LEU A 425 -15.29 -23.41 6.32
C LEU A 425 -16.26 -23.64 7.49
N VAL A 426 -17.47 -24.10 7.18
CA VAL A 426 -18.51 -24.49 8.14
C VAL A 426 -18.89 -25.93 7.83
N ASP A 427 -18.72 -26.83 8.80
CA ASP A 427 -18.97 -28.28 8.66
C ASP A 427 -18.29 -28.93 7.44
N GLY A 428 -17.08 -28.45 7.11
CA GLY A 428 -16.29 -28.93 5.96
C GLY A 428 -16.73 -28.36 4.60
N LEU A 429 -17.72 -27.47 4.57
CA LEU A 429 -18.21 -26.79 3.38
C LEU A 429 -17.76 -25.32 3.34
N VAL A 430 -17.60 -24.78 2.14
CA VAL A 430 -17.21 -23.38 1.92
C VAL A 430 -18.38 -22.45 2.26
N ASN A 431 -18.13 -21.43 3.08
CA ASN A 431 -19.12 -20.43 3.43
C ASN A 431 -19.28 -19.37 2.33
N ILE A 432 -20.18 -19.62 1.38
CA ILE A 432 -20.43 -18.73 0.24
C ILE A 432 -20.92 -17.35 0.67
N GLU A 433 -21.65 -17.22 1.78
CA GLU A 433 -22.10 -15.91 2.29
C GLU A 433 -20.92 -15.04 2.73
N LYS A 434 -19.92 -15.64 3.40
CA LYS A 434 -18.66 -14.96 3.74
C LYS A 434 -17.93 -14.52 2.48
N LEU A 435 -17.77 -15.40 1.50
CA LEU A 435 -17.09 -15.09 0.25
C LEU A 435 -17.77 -13.94 -0.51
N HIS A 436 -19.10 -13.98 -0.63
CA HIS A 436 -19.87 -12.91 -1.26
C HIS A 436 -19.65 -11.56 -0.57
N SER A 437 -19.65 -11.55 0.78
CA SER A 437 -19.46 -10.34 1.57
C SER A 437 -18.05 -9.75 1.40
N VAL A 438 -17.01 -10.60 1.32
CA VAL A 438 -15.63 -10.17 1.03
C VAL A 438 -15.54 -9.59 -0.39
N ALA A 439 -16.05 -10.32 -1.39
CA ALA A 439 -16.04 -9.88 -2.78
C ALA A 439 -16.79 -8.55 -3.00
N GLU A 440 -17.90 -8.31 -2.28
CA GLU A 440 -18.61 -7.04 -2.34
C GLU A 440 -17.75 -5.85 -1.86
N LYS A 441 -16.92 -6.04 -0.83
CA LYS A 441 -15.96 -5.03 -0.37
C LYS A 441 -14.91 -4.76 -1.44
N VAL A 442 -14.35 -5.80 -2.05
CA VAL A 442 -13.37 -5.66 -3.14
C VAL A 442 -13.97 -4.95 -4.36
N ARG A 443 -15.18 -5.34 -4.80
CA ARG A 443 -15.94 -4.67 -5.87
C ARG A 443 -16.19 -3.19 -5.56
N THR A 444 -16.42 -2.85 -4.29
CA THR A 444 -16.58 -1.44 -3.86
C THR A 444 -15.29 -0.64 -4.04
N ILE A 445 -14.13 -1.23 -3.73
CA ILE A 445 -12.80 -0.63 -3.98
C ILE A 445 -12.57 -0.43 -5.48
N ARG A 446 -12.90 -1.44 -6.29
CA ARG A 446 -12.84 -1.37 -7.76
C ARG A 446 -13.71 -0.22 -8.29
N LYS A 447 -14.94 -0.08 -7.76
CA LYS A 447 -15.86 1.01 -8.11
C LYS A 447 -15.28 2.38 -7.80
N TYR A 448 -14.64 2.58 -6.64
CA TYR A 448 -14.04 3.87 -6.29
C TYR A 448 -12.99 4.35 -7.31
N ARG A 449 -12.34 3.39 -8.00
CA ARG A 449 -11.31 3.63 -9.00
C ARG A 449 -11.80 3.59 -10.45
N SER A 450 -13.11 3.45 -10.68
CA SER A 450 -13.68 3.18 -12.01
C SER A 450 -13.71 4.38 -12.96
N ARG A 451 -13.23 5.55 -12.54
CA ARG A 451 -13.13 6.77 -13.35
C ARG A 451 -11.77 7.42 -13.09
N PRO A 452 -11.16 8.07 -14.09
CA PRO A 452 -9.90 8.76 -13.90
C PRO A 452 -10.07 9.95 -12.95
N LEU A 453 -9.01 10.26 -12.20
CA LEU A 453 -8.90 11.50 -11.45
C LEU A 453 -8.58 12.64 -12.42
N CYS A 454 -9.40 13.68 -12.40
CA CYS A 454 -9.18 14.92 -13.15
C CYS A 454 -9.01 16.06 -12.14
N LEU A 455 -7.79 16.57 -12.01
CA LEU A 455 -7.49 17.78 -11.25
C LEU A 455 -6.94 18.82 -12.23
N ASP A 456 -7.46 20.03 -12.15
CA ASP A 456 -6.93 21.16 -12.91
C ASP A 456 -5.65 21.65 -12.22
N MET A 457 -4.50 21.23 -12.77
CA MET A 457 -3.18 21.61 -12.26
C MET A 457 -2.36 22.19 -13.41
N GLU A 458 -1.97 23.45 -13.30
CA GLU A 458 -1.10 24.08 -14.29
C GLU A 458 0.35 23.63 -14.10
N ALA A 459 1.08 23.47 -15.19
CA ALA A 459 2.52 23.16 -15.12
C ALA A 459 3.29 24.45 -14.87
N SER A 460 3.77 24.66 -13.64
CA SER A 460 4.68 25.75 -13.29
C SER A 460 5.83 25.26 -12.40
N PRO A 461 6.98 25.97 -12.33
CA PRO A 461 8.07 25.61 -11.41
C PRO A 461 7.62 25.55 -9.95
N HIS A 462 6.66 26.40 -9.55
CA HIS A 462 6.09 26.40 -8.20
C HIS A 462 5.30 25.11 -7.91
N HIS A 463 4.54 24.61 -8.88
CA HIS A 463 3.86 23.32 -8.74
C HIS A 463 4.86 22.16 -8.66
N LEU A 464 5.99 22.20 -9.37
CA LEU A 464 7.03 21.15 -9.24
C LEU A 464 7.67 21.13 -7.85
N GLN A 465 7.95 22.29 -7.26
CA GLN A 465 8.44 22.40 -5.89
C GLN A 465 7.41 21.87 -4.88
N THR A 466 6.14 22.25 -5.05
CA THR A 466 5.04 21.75 -4.21
C THR A 466 4.87 20.24 -4.37
N LYS A 467 4.97 19.70 -5.59
CA LYS A 467 4.94 18.26 -5.87
C LYS A 467 6.06 17.53 -5.15
N ALA A 468 7.29 18.05 -5.22
CA ALA A 468 8.44 17.47 -4.52
C ALA A 468 8.22 17.48 -3.01
N TYR A 469 7.81 18.63 -2.45
CA TYR A 469 7.52 18.79 -1.03
C TYR A 469 6.44 17.83 -0.54
N VAL A 470 5.28 17.80 -1.21
CA VAL A 470 4.18 16.92 -0.82
C VAL A 470 4.62 15.48 -0.86
N ARG A 471 5.40 15.08 -1.87
CA ARG A 471 5.84 13.71 -1.96
C ARG A 471 6.84 13.39 -0.86
N GLN A 472 7.80 14.25 -0.54
CA GLN A 472 8.91 14.01 0.41
C GLN A 472 8.72 14.75 1.73
N PHE A 473 7.71 14.38 2.52
CA PHE A 473 7.56 15.00 3.83
C PHE A 473 8.71 14.58 4.75
N GLN A 474 9.25 15.54 5.49
CA GLN A 474 10.08 15.28 6.65
C GLN A 474 9.18 15.37 7.87
N VAL A 475 9.08 14.27 8.62
CA VAL A 475 8.12 14.14 9.71
C VAL A 475 8.79 13.60 10.96
N ILE A 476 8.24 13.93 12.11
CA ILE A 476 8.56 13.33 13.40
C ILE A 476 7.45 12.33 13.72
N ASP A 477 7.79 11.05 13.73
CA ASP A 477 6.89 9.95 14.11
C ASP A 477 7.08 9.49 15.57
N ASN A 478 8.08 10.03 16.28
CA ASN A 478 8.27 9.82 17.70
C ASN A 478 7.30 10.68 18.53
N GLN A 479 6.25 10.06 19.06
CA GLN A 479 5.22 10.75 19.84
C GLN A 479 5.74 11.42 21.12
N ASN A 480 6.78 10.86 21.77
CA ASN A 480 7.39 11.49 22.95
C ASN A 480 8.06 12.81 22.58
N LEU A 481 8.79 12.84 21.46
CA LEU A 481 9.39 14.06 20.94
C LEU A 481 8.34 15.10 20.54
N LEU A 482 7.23 14.69 19.92
CA LEU A 482 6.10 15.60 19.63
C LEU A 482 5.55 16.24 20.91
N PHE A 483 5.40 15.47 22.00
CA PHE A 483 4.98 16.01 23.28
C PHE A 483 6.00 16.99 23.87
N GLU A 484 7.29 16.65 23.85
CA GLU A 484 8.35 17.54 24.33
C GLU A 484 8.33 18.89 23.61
N LEU A 485 8.19 18.89 22.27
CA LEU A 485 8.05 20.11 21.48
C LEU A 485 6.80 20.88 21.88
N SER A 486 5.66 20.19 22.04
CA SER A 486 4.41 20.81 22.46
C SER A 486 4.53 21.52 23.81
N TYR A 487 5.16 20.87 24.81
CA TYR A 487 5.38 21.46 26.12
C TYR A 487 6.36 22.64 26.09
N LYS A 488 7.36 22.62 25.19
CA LYS A 488 8.26 23.77 24.98
C LYS A 488 7.53 24.97 24.40
N LEU A 489 6.55 24.74 23.50
CA LEU A 489 5.73 25.81 22.92
C LEU A 489 4.73 26.41 23.91
N GLU A 490 4.04 25.56 24.67
CA GLU A 490 3.00 25.95 25.64
C GLU A 490 3.11 25.10 26.92
N ALA A 491 3.97 25.54 27.84
CA ALA A 491 4.13 24.91 29.15
C ALA A 491 2.84 25.05 29.97
N ASN A 492 2.15 23.92 30.20
CA ASN A 492 0.93 23.74 30.98
C ASN A 492 0.05 24.98 31.22
N SER A 493 -0.98 25.12 30.37
CA SER A 493 -2.26 25.70 30.81
C SER A 493 -2.88 24.75 31.85
N GLN A 494 -2.52 24.89 33.12
CA GLN A 494 -3.35 24.38 34.22
C GLN A 494 -4.74 25.00 34.13
#